data_AF-C0JP93-F1
#
_entry.id   AF-C0JP93-F1
#
_cell.length_a   1.000
_cell.length_b   1.000
_cell.length_c   1.000
_cell.angle_alpha   90.00
_cell.angle_beta   90.00
_cell.angle_gamma   90.00
#
_symmetry.space_group_name_H-M   'P 1'
#
loop_
_entity.id
_entity.type
_entity.pdbx_description
1 polymer ?
#
loop_
_entity_poly.entity_id
_entity_poly.type
_entity_poly.pdbx_seq_one_letter_code
_entity_poly.pdbx_strand_id
1 'polypeptide(L)'
;YPQVPLVKTKTIDLIEFDKLPAGQNAIIAVMSYSGYDIEDAVILNKASVDRGYGRCIVYRKQACSLKKYPNQTHDVVMGPQADAQTGKTIWKHKVLDADGICMPGEKVESKQILINKSIPSVTSTPIAGTGQKLLQPEYIDMPMTYRGPTDAYVENVMISSNNDEAFLIKTLLRSSRRPEIGDKFSSRHGQK
;
A
#
# COMPACT_ATOMS: atom_id res chain seq x y z
N TYR A 1 -8.25 15.45 -8.52
CA TYR A 1 -8.59 16.89 -8.65
C TYR A 1 -10.05 17.09 -8.29
N PRO A 2 -10.41 17.06 -6.99
CA PRO A 2 -11.79 17.23 -6.58
C PRO A 2 -12.27 18.65 -6.89
N GLN A 3 -13.56 18.81 -7.17
CA GLN A 3 -14.19 20.08 -7.54
C GLN A 3 -15.43 20.34 -6.69
N VAL A 4 -15.63 21.60 -6.32
CA VAL A 4 -16.82 22.06 -5.60
C VAL A 4 -18.06 21.85 -6.49
N PRO A 5 -19.17 21.32 -5.95
CA PRO A 5 -20.39 21.13 -6.73
C PRO A 5 -20.99 22.47 -7.16
N LEU A 6 -21.37 22.59 -8.44
CA LEU A 6 -21.99 23.82 -8.96
C LEU A 6 -23.39 24.07 -8.38
N VAL A 7 -24.19 23.01 -8.23
CA VAL A 7 -25.51 23.06 -7.60
C VAL A 7 -25.38 22.47 -6.20
N LYS A 8 -25.57 23.33 -5.19
CA LYS A 8 -25.43 22.98 -3.77
C LYS A 8 -26.66 23.39 -2.97
N THR A 9 -26.95 22.63 -1.91
CA THR A 9 -27.99 22.96 -0.93
C THR A 9 -27.36 23.73 0.22
N LYS A 10 -28.15 24.53 0.95
CA LYS A 10 -27.66 25.27 2.13
C LYS A 10 -27.02 24.36 3.18
N THR A 11 -27.46 23.11 3.28
CA THR A 11 -26.89 22.12 4.18
C THR A 11 -25.43 21.81 3.86
N ILE A 12 -25.03 21.79 2.57
CA ILE A 12 -23.64 21.54 2.14
C ILE A 12 -22.71 22.63 2.67
N ASP A 13 -23.18 23.88 2.70
CA ASP A 13 -22.44 25.00 3.27
C ASP A 13 -22.33 24.87 4.79
N LEU A 14 -23.41 24.49 5.47
CA LEU A 14 -23.43 24.32 6.93
C LEU A 14 -22.51 23.20 7.42
N ILE A 15 -22.36 22.12 6.66
CA ILE A 15 -21.42 21.03 6.98
C ILE A 15 -20.02 21.28 6.42
N GLU A 16 -19.81 22.41 5.74
CA GLU A 16 -18.56 22.80 5.09
C GLU A 16 -18.01 21.79 4.06
N PHE A 17 -18.89 21.01 3.42
CA PHE A 17 -18.48 19.99 2.45
C PHE A 17 -17.86 20.59 1.18
N ASP A 18 -18.13 21.87 0.90
CA ASP A 18 -17.47 22.64 -0.15
C ASP A 18 -15.94 22.75 0.07
N LYS A 19 -15.45 22.65 1.31
CA LYS A 19 -14.01 22.66 1.61
C LYS A 19 -13.34 21.31 1.30
N LEU A 20 -14.10 20.21 1.35
CA LEU A 20 -13.61 18.85 1.10
C LEU A 20 -14.53 18.11 0.10
N PRO A 21 -14.58 18.57 -1.17
CA PRO A 21 -15.44 17.94 -2.16
C PRO A 21 -14.96 16.53 -2.53
N ALA A 22 -15.91 15.62 -2.76
CA ALA A 22 -15.61 14.21 -3.04
C ALA A 22 -15.68 13.82 -4.54
N GLY A 23 -16.00 14.75 -5.44
CA GLY A 23 -16.28 14.45 -6.84
C GLY A 23 -15.65 15.42 -7.84
N GLN A 24 -16.00 15.24 -9.11
CA GLN A 24 -15.64 16.15 -10.21
C GLN A 24 -16.91 16.56 -10.96
N ASN A 25 -16.98 17.81 -11.39
CA ASN A 25 -18.06 18.24 -12.27
C ASN A 25 -17.82 17.67 -13.67
N ALA A 26 -18.90 17.23 -14.30
CA ALA A 26 -18.89 16.63 -15.62
C ALA A 26 -19.91 17.31 -16.53
N ILE A 27 -19.60 17.37 -17.83
CA ILE A 27 -20.55 17.76 -18.87
C ILE A 27 -21.18 16.46 -19.37
N ILE A 28 -22.51 16.40 -19.32
CA ILE A 28 -23.28 15.20 -19.66
C ILE A 28 -24.12 15.52 -20.91
N ALA A 29 -24.09 14.62 -21.88
CA ALA A 29 -25.00 14.62 -23.01
C ALA A 29 -25.94 13.43 -22.88
N VAL A 30 -27.25 13.68 -22.96
CA VAL A 30 -28.28 12.63 -22.93
C VAL A 30 -28.68 12.34 -24.36
N MET A 31 -28.17 11.24 -24.92
CA MET A 31 -28.46 10.79 -26.26
C MET A 31 -28.19 9.29 -26.36
N SER A 32 -28.88 8.62 -27.28
CA SER A 32 -28.57 7.23 -27.61
C SER A 32 -27.31 7.17 -28.48
N TYR A 33 -26.31 6.40 -28.08
CA TYR A 33 -25.05 6.32 -28.81
C TYR A 33 -24.46 4.91 -28.84
N SER A 34 -24.29 4.37 -30.05
CA SER A 34 -23.54 3.14 -30.36
C SER A 34 -24.02 1.83 -29.71
N GLY A 35 -25.09 1.84 -28.90
CA GLY A 35 -25.67 0.64 -28.26
C GLY A 35 -24.86 0.10 -27.09
N TYR A 36 -23.78 0.78 -26.68
CA TYR A 36 -23.01 0.48 -25.47
C TYR A 36 -23.47 1.27 -24.24
N ASP A 37 -24.59 1.99 -24.38
CA ASP A 37 -25.30 2.80 -23.39
C ASP A 37 -26.55 2.09 -22.85
N ILE A 38 -26.64 0.77 -23.02
CA ILE A 38 -27.72 -0.06 -22.51
C ILE A 38 -27.56 -0.37 -21.01
N GLU A 39 -28.66 -0.66 -20.32
CA GLU A 39 -28.69 -1.12 -18.91
C GLU A 39 -27.81 -0.28 -17.97
N ASP A 40 -28.01 1.04 -18.00
CA ASP A 40 -27.33 2.04 -17.16
C ASP A 40 -25.83 2.24 -17.46
N ALA A 41 -25.33 1.69 -18.57
CA ALA A 41 -23.96 1.92 -19.00
C ALA A 41 -23.69 3.39 -19.39
N VAL A 42 -22.52 3.89 -19.04
CA VAL A 42 -22.09 5.27 -19.33
C VAL A 42 -20.89 5.25 -20.26
N ILE A 43 -20.96 6.05 -21.33
CA ILE A 43 -19.87 6.22 -22.27
C ILE A 43 -19.03 7.44 -21.86
N LEU A 44 -17.73 7.23 -21.64
CA LEU A 44 -16.78 8.25 -21.24
C LEU A 44 -15.86 8.67 -22.38
N ASN A 45 -15.59 9.97 -22.47
CA ASN A 45 -14.61 10.49 -23.43
C ASN A 45 -13.18 10.14 -22.99
N LYS A 46 -12.48 9.32 -23.80
CA LYS A 46 -11.09 8.93 -23.57
C LYS A 46 -10.15 10.12 -23.39
N ALA A 47 -10.28 11.18 -24.18
CA ALA A 47 -9.43 12.36 -24.08
C ALA A 47 -9.58 13.07 -22.71
N SER A 48 -10.78 13.05 -22.13
CA SER A 48 -11.02 13.61 -20.79
C SER A 48 -10.38 12.74 -19.70
N VAL A 49 -10.46 11.40 -19.83
CA VAL A 49 -9.80 10.46 -18.91
C VAL A 49 -8.28 10.63 -18.95
N ASP A 50 -7.69 10.76 -20.15
CA ASP A 50 -6.25 10.96 -20.33
C ASP A 50 -5.77 12.27 -19.69
N ARG A 51 -6.58 13.33 -19.76
CA ARG A 51 -6.33 14.62 -19.08
C ARG A 51 -6.54 14.58 -17.56
N GLY A 52 -7.08 13.49 -17.02
CA GLY A 52 -7.13 13.24 -15.57
C GLY A 52 -8.53 13.24 -14.94
N TYR A 53 -9.60 13.18 -15.75
CA TYR A 53 -10.94 12.95 -15.22
C TYR A 53 -11.01 11.57 -14.53
N GLY A 54 -11.59 11.53 -13.33
CA GLY A 54 -11.79 10.32 -12.54
C GLY A 54 -10.52 9.65 -12.00
N ARG A 55 -9.35 10.28 -12.05
CA ARG A 55 -8.12 9.66 -11.49
C ARG A 55 -8.24 9.47 -9.98
N CYS A 56 -7.95 8.25 -9.54
CA CYS A 56 -8.01 7.83 -8.16
C CYS A 56 -6.61 7.54 -7.61
N ILE A 57 -6.39 7.91 -6.35
CA ILE A 57 -5.20 7.53 -5.60
C ILE A 57 -5.63 6.57 -4.52
N VAL A 58 -5.15 5.33 -4.60
CA VAL A 58 -5.46 4.27 -3.65
C VAL A 58 -4.28 4.11 -2.71
N TYR A 59 -4.54 4.30 -1.41
CA TYR A 59 -3.57 4.05 -0.37
C TYR A 59 -3.79 2.67 0.25
N ARG A 60 -2.72 1.91 0.46
CA ARG A 60 -2.73 0.63 1.15
C ARG A 60 -1.65 0.62 2.22
N LYS A 61 -2.05 0.35 3.46
CA LYS A 61 -1.13 0.21 4.58
C LYS A 61 -0.64 -1.24 4.68
N GLN A 62 0.65 -1.42 4.82
CA GLN A 62 1.30 -2.65 5.27
C GLN A 62 1.90 -2.41 6.64
N ALA A 63 1.73 -3.33 7.57
CA ALA A 63 2.26 -3.20 8.92
C ALA A 63 3.02 -4.46 9.32
N CYS A 64 4.18 -4.28 9.94
CA CYS A 64 5.06 -5.34 10.39
C CYS A 64 5.47 -5.05 11.83
N SER A 65 5.10 -5.93 12.75
CA SER A 65 5.59 -5.88 14.12
C SER A 65 6.84 -6.73 14.27
N LEU A 66 7.83 -6.20 14.97
CA LEU A 66 9.01 -6.89 15.45
C LEU A 66 8.73 -7.33 16.89
N LYS A 67 8.57 -8.63 17.08
CA LYS A 67 8.23 -9.23 18.36
C LYS A 67 9.50 -9.48 19.16
N LYS A 68 9.38 -9.30 20.48
CA LYS A 68 10.32 -9.82 21.46
C LYS A 68 9.74 -11.09 22.07
N TYR A 69 10.60 -12.07 22.33
CA TYR A 69 10.21 -13.37 22.86
C TYR A 69 10.67 -13.54 24.31
N PRO A 70 10.05 -14.42 25.10
CA PRO A 70 10.39 -14.64 26.50
C PRO A 70 11.83 -15.14 26.72
N ASN A 71 12.43 -15.78 25.72
CA ASN A 71 13.82 -16.24 25.73
C ASN A 71 14.84 -15.12 25.41
N GLN A 72 14.43 -13.84 25.53
CA GLN A 72 15.22 -12.64 25.20
C GLN A 72 15.63 -12.51 23.71
N THR A 73 15.17 -13.39 22.84
CA THR A 73 15.34 -13.22 21.39
C THR A 73 14.34 -12.22 20.86
N HIS A 74 14.63 -11.62 19.71
CA HIS A 74 13.76 -10.66 19.05
C HIS A 74 13.84 -10.84 17.54
N ASP A 75 12.77 -10.46 16.86
CA ASP A 75 12.74 -10.35 15.41
C ASP A 75 13.72 -9.29 14.93
N VAL A 76 14.48 -9.60 13.89
CA VAL A 76 15.47 -8.68 13.30
C VAL A 76 15.07 -8.32 11.88
N VAL A 77 15.43 -7.11 11.47
CA VAL A 77 15.36 -6.68 10.07
C VAL A 77 16.77 -6.70 9.53
N MET A 78 16.97 -7.40 8.43
CA MET A 78 18.28 -7.59 7.82
C MET A 78 18.35 -6.84 6.51
N GLY A 79 19.50 -6.23 6.24
CA GLY A 79 19.77 -5.53 5.00
C GLY A 79 19.60 -6.40 3.74
N PRO A 80 19.59 -5.78 2.56
CA PRO A 80 19.41 -6.46 1.30
C PRO A 80 20.57 -7.42 1.02
N GLN A 81 20.25 -8.67 0.72
CA GLN A 81 21.24 -9.62 0.22
C GLN A 81 21.62 -9.33 -1.24
N ALA A 82 22.91 -9.42 -1.51
CA ALA A 82 23.47 -9.41 -2.87
C ALA A 82 23.53 -10.84 -3.41
N ASP A 83 23.39 -10.96 -4.73
CA ASP A 83 23.58 -12.22 -5.42
C ASP A 83 25.07 -12.59 -5.45
N ALA A 84 25.38 -13.85 -5.13
CA ALA A 84 26.74 -14.34 -4.95
C ALA A 84 27.56 -14.34 -6.25
N GLN A 85 26.91 -14.44 -7.41
CA GLN A 85 27.58 -14.47 -8.71
C GLN A 85 27.81 -13.08 -9.31
N THR A 86 26.82 -12.19 -9.17
CA THR A 86 26.84 -10.88 -9.83
C THR A 86 27.25 -9.74 -8.90
N GLY A 87 27.27 -9.96 -7.58
CA GLY A 87 27.55 -8.93 -6.57
C GLY A 87 26.52 -7.81 -6.50
N LYS A 88 25.39 -7.94 -7.23
CA LYS A 88 24.31 -6.95 -7.27
C LYS A 88 23.18 -7.37 -6.35
N THR A 89 22.43 -6.39 -5.85
CA THR A 89 21.23 -6.64 -5.04
C THR A 89 20.22 -7.50 -5.78
N ILE A 90 19.69 -8.52 -5.11
CA ILE A 90 18.67 -9.41 -5.67
C ILE A 90 17.44 -8.58 -6.07
N TRP A 91 16.79 -8.92 -7.19
CA TRP A 91 15.61 -8.18 -7.67
C TRP A 91 14.52 -8.02 -6.61
N LYS A 92 14.31 -9.03 -5.75
CA LYS A 92 13.34 -8.99 -4.64
C LYS A 92 13.66 -7.91 -3.60
N HIS A 93 14.95 -7.58 -3.44
CA HIS A 93 15.46 -6.62 -2.46
C HIS A 93 15.76 -5.25 -3.07
N LYS A 94 15.47 -5.04 -4.36
CA LYS A 94 15.78 -3.79 -5.07
C LYS A 94 15.16 -2.54 -4.43
N VAL A 95 14.01 -2.69 -3.77
CA VAL A 95 13.25 -1.62 -3.13
C VAL A 95 13.74 -1.33 -1.71
N LEU A 96 14.55 -2.23 -1.13
CA LEU A 96 15.01 -2.11 0.26
C LEU A 96 16.20 -1.16 0.35
N ASP A 97 16.20 -0.38 1.42
CA ASP A 97 17.35 0.40 1.89
C ASP A 97 18.34 -0.50 2.67
N ALA A 98 19.50 0.04 3.06
CA ALA A 98 20.59 -0.69 3.73
C ALA A 98 20.16 -1.42 5.02
N ASP A 99 19.16 -0.88 5.70
CA ASP A 99 18.54 -1.35 6.93
C ASP A 99 17.43 -2.41 6.70
N GLY A 100 17.15 -2.78 5.45
CA GLY A 100 16.22 -3.86 5.10
C GLY A 100 14.75 -3.45 5.11
N ILE A 101 14.48 -2.15 5.12
CA ILE A 101 13.15 -1.54 5.03
C ILE A 101 13.02 -0.86 3.66
N CYS A 102 11.84 -0.86 3.06
CA CYS A 102 11.61 -0.22 1.77
C CYS A 102 11.89 1.29 1.78
N MET A 103 12.50 1.81 0.71
CA MET A 103 12.78 3.24 0.57
C MET A 103 11.53 4.03 0.16
N PRO A 104 11.20 5.16 0.81
CA PRO A 104 10.16 6.07 0.35
C PRO A 104 10.46 6.64 -1.05
N GLY A 105 9.46 6.68 -1.92
CA GLY A 105 9.55 7.14 -3.30
C GLY A 105 9.77 6.02 -4.33
N GLU A 106 10.24 4.85 -3.92
CA GLU A 106 10.54 3.76 -4.84
C GLU A 106 9.29 3.05 -5.39
N LYS A 107 9.43 2.55 -6.63
CA LYS A 107 8.39 1.77 -7.30
C LYS A 107 8.49 0.31 -6.88
N VAL A 108 7.41 -0.21 -6.32
CA VAL A 108 7.26 -1.60 -5.89
C VAL A 108 6.42 -2.39 -6.88
N GLU A 109 6.99 -3.51 -7.33
CA GLU A 109 6.38 -4.48 -8.22
C GLU A 109 5.94 -5.72 -7.44
N SER A 110 5.00 -6.47 -8.01
CA SER A 110 4.46 -7.67 -7.38
C SER A 110 5.58 -8.66 -7.04
N LYS A 111 5.55 -9.25 -5.84
CA LYS A 111 6.56 -10.19 -5.29
C LYS A 111 7.88 -9.58 -4.79
N GLN A 112 8.04 -8.26 -4.84
CA GLN A 112 9.17 -7.60 -4.17
C GLN A 112 8.95 -7.51 -2.65
N ILE A 113 10.05 -7.45 -1.91
CA ILE A 113 10.06 -7.40 -0.44
C ILE A 113 10.00 -5.95 0.01
N LEU A 114 9.06 -5.66 0.90
CA LEU A 114 8.89 -4.36 1.54
C LEU A 114 9.70 -4.24 2.83
N ILE A 115 9.77 -5.32 3.60
CA ILE A 115 10.53 -5.38 4.85
C ILE A 115 11.15 -6.77 4.92
N ASN A 116 12.48 -6.82 4.96
CA ASN A 116 13.22 -8.07 5.07
C ASN A 116 13.39 -8.45 6.55
N LYS A 117 12.38 -9.13 7.07
CA LYS A 117 12.31 -9.56 8.46
C LYS A 117 12.76 -11.01 8.58
N SER A 118 13.55 -11.31 9.60
CA SER A 118 13.90 -12.67 10.00
C SER A 118 13.49 -12.91 11.46
N ILE A 119 12.96 -14.09 11.75
CA ILE A 119 12.48 -14.50 13.07
C ILE A 119 13.41 -15.55 13.68
N PRO A 120 13.62 -15.58 15.00
CA PRO A 120 14.41 -16.64 15.63
C PRO A 120 13.68 -17.99 15.51
N SER A 121 14.41 -19.06 15.18
CA SER A 121 13.88 -20.42 15.01
C SER A 121 13.33 -21.00 16.31
N VAL A 122 13.98 -20.65 17.43
CA VAL A 122 13.58 -21.03 18.78
C VAL A 122 12.97 -19.81 19.47
N THR A 123 11.67 -19.84 19.69
CA THR A 123 10.91 -18.75 20.32
C THR A 123 10.50 -19.05 21.77
N SER A 124 10.74 -20.28 22.24
CA SER A 124 10.43 -20.74 23.61
C SER A 124 11.71 -20.93 24.42
N THR A 125 11.63 -20.76 25.74
CA THR A 125 12.72 -21.07 26.66
C THR A 125 12.97 -22.59 26.67
N PRO A 126 14.17 -23.08 26.31
CA PRO A 126 14.45 -24.50 26.41
C PRO A 126 14.38 -24.95 27.88
N ILE A 127 13.73 -26.09 28.12
CA ILE A 127 13.68 -26.74 29.44
C ILE A 127 15.13 -27.05 29.84
N ALA A 128 15.55 -26.55 31.01
CA ALA A 128 16.90 -26.67 31.54
C ALA A 128 17.37 -28.14 31.53
N GLY A 129 18.40 -28.44 30.75
CA GLY A 129 18.87 -29.82 30.65
C GLY A 129 20.21 -30.08 29.99
N THR A 130 20.97 -29.07 29.53
CA THR A 130 22.36 -29.28 29.10
C THR A 130 23.05 -27.93 28.94
N GLY A 131 24.23 -27.77 29.55
CA GLY A 131 25.07 -26.57 29.50
C GLY A 131 25.66 -26.30 28.12
N GLN A 132 24.82 -26.18 27.10
CA GLN A 132 25.24 -25.74 25.78
C GLN A 132 25.50 -24.24 25.83
N LYS A 133 26.71 -23.86 25.43
CA LYS A 133 27.13 -22.48 25.14
C LYS A 133 26.00 -21.76 24.41
N LEU A 134 25.82 -20.47 24.69
CA LEU A 134 24.99 -19.52 23.95
C LEU A 134 25.28 -19.63 22.44
N LEU A 135 24.65 -20.59 21.76
CA LEU A 135 24.61 -20.68 20.32
C LEU A 135 23.85 -19.44 19.86
N GLN A 136 24.42 -18.71 18.90
CA GLN A 136 23.71 -17.59 18.29
C GLN A 136 22.35 -18.10 17.81
N PRO A 137 21.25 -17.40 18.13
CA PRO A 137 19.92 -17.82 17.68
C PRO A 137 19.93 -17.91 16.15
N GLU A 138 19.51 -19.05 15.62
CA GLU A 138 19.34 -19.23 14.18
C GLU A 138 18.09 -18.46 13.74
N TYR A 139 18.18 -17.73 12.63
CA TYR A 139 17.10 -16.91 12.12
C TYR A 139 16.53 -17.50 10.83
N ILE A 140 15.19 -17.51 10.72
CA ILE A 140 14.43 -17.93 9.55
C ILE A 140 13.84 -16.70 8.89
N ASP A 141 14.04 -16.56 7.58
CA ASP A 141 13.53 -15.43 6.82
C ASP A 141 12.00 -15.49 6.69
N MET A 142 11.34 -14.42 7.15
CA MET A 142 9.89 -14.19 7.00
C MET A 142 9.63 -12.78 6.46
N PRO A 143 10.04 -12.49 5.21
CA PRO A 143 9.93 -11.17 4.63
C PRO A 143 8.48 -10.76 4.36
N MET A 144 8.18 -9.48 4.56
CA MET A 144 6.91 -8.89 4.16
C MET A 144 6.95 -8.56 2.67
N THR A 145 6.19 -9.32 1.88
CA THR A 145 6.20 -9.22 0.41
C THR A 145 4.99 -8.44 -0.10
N TYR A 146 5.19 -7.59 -1.10
CA TYR A 146 4.09 -6.94 -1.81
C TYR A 146 3.34 -7.92 -2.73
N ARG A 147 2.03 -8.06 -2.54
CA ARG A 147 1.15 -8.95 -3.33
C ARG A 147 0.01 -8.19 -4.03
N GLY A 148 0.31 -7.00 -4.55
CA GLY A 148 -0.67 -6.24 -5.32
C GLY A 148 -0.76 -6.74 -6.78
N PRO A 149 -1.92 -6.55 -7.43
CA PRO A 149 -2.11 -6.88 -8.85
C PRO A 149 -1.42 -5.90 -9.80
N THR A 150 -0.97 -4.77 -9.28
CA THR A 150 -0.46 -3.62 -10.04
C THR A 150 0.57 -2.92 -9.19
N ASP A 151 1.47 -2.21 -9.86
CA ASP A 151 2.58 -1.54 -9.19
C ASP A 151 2.07 -0.44 -8.26
N ALA A 152 2.85 -0.19 -7.20
CA ALA A 152 2.60 0.85 -6.23
C ALA A 152 3.92 1.58 -5.93
N TYR A 153 3.80 2.76 -5.34
CA TYR A 153 4.94 3.53 -4.85
C TYR A 153 4.93 3.51 -3.34
N VAL A 154 6.10 3.41 -2.73
CA VAL A 154 6.23 3.63 -1.28
C VAL A 154 6.05 5.11 -1.03
N GLU A 155 4.98 5.51 -0.35
CA GLU A 155 4.73 6.92 -0.06
C GLU A 155 5.45 7.34 1.22
N ASN A 156 5.25 6.57 2.29
CA ASN A 156 5.79 6.86 3.60
C ASN A 156 6.10 5.58 4.36
N VAL A 157 7.17 5.62 5.14
CA VAL A 157 7.56 4.58 6.08
C VAL A 157 7.62 5.19 7.46
N MET A 158 6.95 4.56 8.42
CA MET A 158 6.88 5.01 9.79
C MET A 158 7.32 3.87 10.70
N ILE A 159 8.30 4.15 11.55
CA ILE A 159 8.76 3.25 12.61
C ILE A 159 8.24 3.82 13.92
N SER A 160 7.52 3.01 14.68
CA SER A 160 6.99 3.37 16.00
C SER A 160 7.32 2.28 17.00
N SER A 161 7.63 2.63 18.24
CA SER A 161 7.77 1.68 19.35
C SER A 161 6.60 1.82 20.31
N ASN A 162 6.20 0.71 20.94
CA ASN A 162 5.27 0.73 22.07
C ASN A 162 6.04 0.75 23.41
N ASN A 163 5.34 0.89 24.53
CA ASN A 163 5.94 0.86 25.87
C ASN A 163 6.74 -0.42 26.17
N ASP A 164 6.38 -1.55 25.54
CA ASP A 164 7.08 -2.84 25.66
C ASP A 164 8.33 -2.94 24.74
N GLU A 165 8.78 -1.81 24.17
CA GLU A 165 9.88 -1.71 23.19
C GLU A 165 9.68 -2.60 21.95
N ALA A 166 8.44 -3.00 21.67
CA ALA A 166 8.09 -3.69 20.44
C ALA A 166 8.01 -2.67 19.30
N PHE A 167 8.86 -2.83 18.28
CA PHE A 167 8.86 -1.98 17.11
C PHE A 167 7.75 -2.39 16.13
N LEU A 168 7.11 -1.39 15.54
CA LEU A 168 6.06 -1.51 14.53
C LEU A 168 6.42 -0.62 13.35
N ILE A 169 6.69 -1.27 12.21
CA ILE A 169 7.00 -0.62 10.94
C ILE A 169 5.72 -0.59 10.12
N LYS A 170 5.28 0.61 9.72
CA LYS A 170 4.12 0.84 8.86
C LYS A 170 4.60 1.45 7.56
N THR A 171 4.30 0.76 6.46
CA THR A 171 4.56 1.24 5.10
C THR A 171 3.23 1.65 4.47
N LEU A 172 3.14 2.90 4.02
CA LEU A 172 2.02 3.40 3.24
C LEU A 172 2.38 3.28 1.75
N LEU A 173 1.64 2.46 1.03
CA LEU A 173 1.78 2.30 -0.42
C LEU A 173 0.73 3.14 -1.13
N ARG A 174 1.14 3.87 -2.17
CA ARG A 174 0.28 4.66 -3.03
C ARG A 174 0.22 4.07 -4.42
N SER A 175 -0.98 3.95 -4.96
CA SER A 175 -1.20 3.51 -6.34
C SER A 175 -2.06 4.55 -7.05
N SER A 176 -1.62 5.05 -8.20
CA SER A 176 -2.47 5.85 -9.08
C SER A 176 -3.27 4.92 -10.00
N ARG A 177 -4.60 5.06 -10.02
CA ARG A 177 -5.51 4.34 -10.91
C ARG A 177 -6.20 5.32 -11.85
N ARG A 178 -6.19 5.01 -13.14
CA ARG A 178 -7.04 5.68 -14.13
C ARG A 178 -8.34 4.90 -14.24
N PRO A 179 -9.47 5.56 -14.53
CA PRO A 179 -10.71 4.86 -14.82
C PRO A 179 -10.54 3.84 -15.94
N GLU A 180 -11.00 2.62 -15.70
CA GLU A 180 -11.01 1.51 -16.64
C GLU A 180 -12.45 1.00 -16.85
N ILE A 181 -12.66 0.19 -17.88
CA ILE A 181 -13.97 -0.39 -18.18
C ILE A 181 -14.38 -1.29 -17.00
N GLY A 182 -15.58 -1.06 -16.47
CA GLY A 182 -16.09 -1.75 -15.27
C GLY A 182 -15.97 -0.94 -13.98
N ASP A 183 -15.27 0.21 -14.01
CA ASP A 183 -15.29 1.15 -12.90
C ASP A 183 -16.67 1.79 -12.75
N LYS A 184 -17.07 1.98 -11.49
CA LYS A 184 -18.40 2.46 -11.13
C LYS A 184 -18.42 3.97 -10.98
N PHE A 185 -19.43 4.60 -11.57
CA PHE A 185 -19.72 6.02 -11.42
C PHE A 185 -21.10 6.17 -10.80
N SER A 186 -21.38 7.29 -10.14
CA SER A 186 -22.72 7.55 -9.65
C SER A 186 -23.03 9.04 -9.71
N SER A 187 -24.28 9.35 -10.04
CA SER A 187 -24.83 10.68 -9.90
C SER A 187 -25.27 10.94 -8.46
N ARG A 188 -25.62 12.19 -8.14
CA ARG A 188 -26.20 12.53 -6.83
C ARG A 188 -27.67 12.13 -6.68
N HIS A 189 -28.28 11.55 -7.72
CA HIS A 189 -29.71 11.22 -7.78
C HIS A 189 -29.98 9.71 -7.88
N GLY A 190 -29.02 8.88 -7.45
CA GLY A 190 -29.21 7.42 -7.36
C GLY A 190 -28.91 6.64 -8.63
N GLN A 191 -28.67 7.31 -9.77
CA GLN A 191 -28.12 6.64 -10.97
C GLN A 191 -26.69 6.19 -10.69
N LYS A 192 -26.38 4.92 -10.99
CA LYS A 192 -25.07 4.28 -10.78
C LYS A 192 -24.70 3.40 -11.97
#